data_AF-A0A947CFL4-F1
#
_entry.id   AF-A0A947CFL4-F1
#
_cell.length_a   1.000
_cell.length_b   1.000
_cell.length_c   1.000
_cell.angle_alpha   90.00
_cell.angle_beta   90.00
_cell.angle_gamma   90.00
#
_symmetry.space_group_name_H-M   'P 1'
#
loop_
_entity.id
_entity.type
_entity.pdbx_description
1 polymer ?
#
loop_
_entity_poly.entity_id
_entity_poly.type
_entity_poly.pdbx_seq_one_letter_code
_entity_poly.pdbx_strand_id
1 'polypeptide(L)'
;MHGVSLAVSMLACAAVVSIAAGGEVFEEVHEGVFEFPLAPGMASVPLPQFDEAGGTRMLLKASVSIDAMIRAQVTAENDSTLPAPDFALNLAGFMTVDVTSLGFVFGFTEAFTTDGTVGPSDGIAGSGPDFWDFGLVEIGATGMDMTETDLAPFIGTGDVSAEVFATGGFSISGAADATLVLMDFAAAGVVRVVYEYTALPGACCLPGGACVPDLSTTDCDEVGGIHQGDGTQCDDVACPNPPGACCLPDASCIVVEEGRCLAAGGSFQGGGGTCVGVICLGACCFFDGTCDFETQQRCQLFGGSFQGSGTTCVPNPCPPLVGACCFPDDTCTEGSIAACTAAGGIYSGHATSCTLTPCAAPTLGACCFPAGGCTQETMVNCGAAGGRYQGDDTLCGAVACPGPKGACCLDDGTCTPLRELDCAVVAGVWQGADTLCIDTDCPGGVDCPGDLDGSGDVGFTDLLAVLARWGVCVGCPEDLDGSGDVGFTDLLAVLATWGPCD
;
A
#
# COMPACT_ATOMS: atom_id res chain seq x y z
N MET A 1 54.11 35.18 -1.80
CA MET A 1 53.26 35.31 -3.00
C MET A 1 53.56 34.16 -3.93
N HIS A 2 52.86 33.03 -3.80
CA HIS A 2 52.65 32.01 -4.84
C HIS A 2 51.29 31.40 -4.49
N GLY A 3 50.26 31.78 -5.25
CA GLY A 3 48.89 31.28 -5.07
C GLY A 3 48.69 30.04 -5.94
N VAL A 4 48.20 28.97 -5.32
CA VAL A 4 47.70 27.79 -6.03
C VAL A 4 46.18 27.82 -5.93
N SER A 5 45.56 27.81 -7.10
CA SER A 5 44.12 27.87 -7.34
C SER A 5 43.45 26.55 -6.91
N LEU A 6 42.49 26.62 -5.99
CA LEU A 6 41.50 25.56 -5.80
C LEU A 6 40.53 25.58 -6.99
N ALA A 7 40.51 24.51 -7.77
CA ALA A 7 39.42 24.20 -8.69
C ALA A 7 38.60 23.07 -8.07
N VAL A 8 37.44 23.43 -7.51
CA VAL A 8 36.38 22.49 -7.12
C VAL A 8 35.65 22.09 -8.39
N SER A 9 35.78 20.84 -8.82
CA SER A 9 34.95 20.26 -9.87
C SER A 9 33.88 19.39 -9.19
N MET A 10 32.67 19.94 -9.11
CA MET A 10 31.44 19.17 -8.88
C MET A 10 31.19 18.34 -10.13
N LEU A 11 31.28 17.01 -10.02
CA LEU A 11 30.73 16.11 -11.02
C LEU A 11 29.37 15.63 -10.51
N ALA A 12 28.31 16.12 -11.16
CA ALA A 12 26.94 15.72 -10.93
C ALA A 12 26.78 14.23 -11.29
N CYS A 13 26.31 13.44 -10.32
CA CYS A 13 25.92 12.05 -10.56
C CYS A 13 24.55 12.06 -11.26
N ALA A 14 24.52 11.64 -12.53
CA ALA A 14 23.27 11.39 -13.24
C ALA A 14 22.60 10.15 -12.65
N ALA A 15 21.40 10.33 -12.09
CA ALA A 15 20.55 9.24 -11.66
C ALA A 15 20.12 8.40 -12.87
N VAL A 16 20.79 7.28 -13.08
CA VAL A 16 20.23 6.17 -13.85
C VAL A 16 19.39 5.38 -12.86
N VAL A 17 18.06 5.50 -12.97
CA VAL A 17 17.11 4.61 -12.28
C VAL A 17 17.31 3.23 -12.87
N SER A 18 18.15 2.44 -12.22
CA SER A 18 18.20 0.99 -12.38
C SER A 18 17.43 0.44 -11.19
N ILE A 19 16.27 -0.16 -11.44
CA ILE A 19 15.55 -0.96 -10.45
C ILE A 19 16.41 -2.21 -10.21
N ALA A 20 17.39 -2.10 -9.32
CA ALA A 20 18.14 -3.23 -8.81
C ALA A 20 17.41 -3.70 -7.54
N ALA A 21 17.10 -4.98 -7.50
CA ALA A 21 16.66 -5.69 -6.30
C ALA A 21 17.83 -5.79 -5.29
N GLY A 22 18.30 -4.63 -4.80
CA GLY A 22 19.34 -4.53 -3.79
C GLY A 22 18.70 -4.19 -2.46
N GLY A 23 18.65 -5.17 -1.55
CA GLY A 23 18.29 -4.90 -0.16
C GLY A 23 19.21 -3.84 0.44
N GLU A 24 18.72 -3.12 1.45
CA GLU A 24 19.52 -2.12 2.16
C GLU A 24 20.81 -2.76 2.72
N VAL A 25 21.93 -2.06 2.54
CA VAL A 25 23.24 -2.45 3.07
C VAL A 25 23.54 -1.57 4.27
N PHE A 26 23.94 -2.21 5.36
CA PHE A 26 24.24 -1.60 6.65
C PHE A 26 25.70 -1.86 7.03
N GLU A 27 26.26 -1.00 7.87
CA GLU A 27 27.62 -1.13 8.40
C GLU A 27 27.61 -1.28 9.93
N GLU A 28 28.43 -2.20 10.44
CA GLU A 28 28.73 -2.37 11.86
C GLU A 28 30.24 -2.25 12.07
N VAL A 29 30.67 -1.36 12.98
CA VAL A 29 32.08 -1.04 13.20
C VAL A 29 32.49 -1.40 14.62
N HIS A 30 33.58 -2.16 14.73
CA HIS A 30 34.22 -2.52 16.00
C HIS A 30 35.65 -2.01 16.04
N GLU A 31 36.04 -1.44 17.17
CA GLU A 31 37.39 -0.93 17.39
C GLU A 31 38.00 -1.49 18.67
N GLY A 32 39.27 -1.85 18.58
CA GLY A 32 40.09 -2.33 19.66
C GLY A 32 41.34 -1.49 19.77
N VAL A 33 41.48 -0.80 20.91
CA VAL A 33 42.67 0.00 21.23
C VAL A 33 43.70 -0.87 21.91
N PHE A 34 44.97 -0.73 21.54
CA PHE A 34 46.08 -1.36 22.24
C PHE A 34 47.13 -0.35 22.67
N GLU A 35 47.77 -0.63 23.79
CA GLU A 35 48.99 0.03 24.24
C GLU A 35 49.79 -0.95 25.10
N PHE A 36 51.05 -1.21 24.73
CA PHE A 36 51.91 -2.13 25.47
C PHE A 36 53.41 -1.80 25.34
N PRO A 37 54.23 -2.08 26.36
CA PRO A 37 55.67 -1.88 26.28
C PRO A 37 56.33 -2.88 25.34
N LEU A 38 57.39 -2.46 24.65
CA LEU A 38 58.09 -3.30 23.65
C LEU A 38 58.91 -4.47 24.23
N ALA A 39 58.90 -4.63 25.55
CA ALA A 39 59.35 -5.82 26.26
C ALA A 39 58.26 -6.23 27.26
N PRO A 40 57.47 -7.30 27.00
CA PRO A 40 57.70 -8.38 26.03
C PRO A 40 57.27 -8.10 24.59
N GLY A 41 56.61 -6.96 24.29
CA GLY A 41 56.32 -6.55 22.92
C GLY A 41 55.13 -7.23 22.25
N MET A 42 54.11 -7.63 23.02
CA MET A 42 52.87 -8.19 22.45
C MET A 42 51.60 -7.79 23.21
N ALA A 43 50.48 -7.73 22.49
CA ALA A 43 49.13 -7.60 23.02
C ALA A 43 48.12 -8.34 22.15
N SER A 44 47.07 -8.86 22.78
CA SER A 44 45.90 -9.43 22.08
C SER A 44 44.74 -8.45 22.17
N VAL A 45 44.14 -8.15 21.03
CA VAL A 45 43.02 -7.20 20.90
C VAL A 45 41.77 -7.98 20.47
N PRO A 46 40.84 -8.28 21.39
CA PRO A 46 39.58 -8.93 21.03
C PRO A 46 38.64 -7.93 20.36
N LEU A 47 38.06 -8.34 19.24
CA LEU A 47 37.07 -7.59 18.47
C LEU A 47 35.83 -8.49 18.30
N PRO A 48 34.62 -7.99 18.56
CA PRO A 48 33.42 -8.81 18.40
C PRO A 48 33.29 -9.40 16.99
N GLN A 49 32.92 -10.68 16.93
CA GLN A 49 32.44 -11.30 15.71
C GLN A 49 31.10 -10.72 15.29
N PHE A 50 30.79 -10.83 14.00
CA PHE A 50 29.48 -10.52 13.46
C PHE A 50 28.45 -11.55 13.94
N ASP A 51 27.50 -11.09 14.74
CA ASP A 51 26.35 -11.90 15.14
C ASP A 51 25.27 -11.83 14.05
N GLU A 52 25.02 -12.98 13.41
CA GLU A 52 23.91 -13.17 12.45
C GLU A 52 22.54 -13.07 13.13
N ALA A 53 22.49 -12.94 14.45
CA ALA A 53 21.29 -12.74 15.27
C ALA A 53 20.23 -13.79 14.95
N GLY A 54 20.64 -15.06 14.89
CA GLY A 54 19.75 -16.18 14.56
C GLY A 54 19.38 -16.31 13.07
N GLY A 55 20.18 -15.74 12.16
CA GLY A 55 19.94 -15.79 10.72
C GLY A 55 19.03 -14.66 10.22
N THR A 56 19.01 -13.54 10.92
CA THR A 56 18.24 -12.33 10.57
C THR A 56 19.07 -11.30 9.82
N ARG A 57 20.40 -11.48 9.82
CA ARG A 57 21.36 -10.62 9.14
C ARG A 57 22.33 -11.51 8.36
N MET A 58 22.65 -11.11 7.13
CA MET A 58 23.64 -11.78 6.29
C MET A 58 24.86 -10.88 6.11
N LEU A 59 26.02 -11.36 6.53
CA LEU A 59 27.30 -10.67 6.30
C LEU A 59 27.62 -10.68 4.80
N LEU A 60 27.89 -9.51 4.24
CA LEU A 60 28.24 -9.31 2.83
C LEU A 60 29.73 -9.10 2.64
N LYS A 61 30.38 -8.42 3.58
CA LYS A 61 31.81 -8.10 3.53
C LYS A 61 32.36 -7.79 4.91
N ALA A 62 33.61 -8.17 5.16
CA ALA A 62 34.36 -7.76 6.34
C ALA A 62 35.63 -7.03 5.88
N SER A 63 35.91 -5.88 6.49
CA SER A 63 37.12 -5.10 6.23
C SER A 63 37.87 -4.87 7.54
N VAL A 64 39.18 -5.11 7.54
CA VAL A 64 40.04 -4.85 8.70
C VAL A 64 40.99 -3.71 8.36
N SER A 65 41.05 -2.71 9.24
CA SER A 65 41.98 -1.60 9.14
C SER A 65 42.79 -1.41 10.42
N ILE A 66 44.04 -0.94 10.27
CA ILE A 66 44.96 -0.74 11.41
C ILE A 66 45.62 0.63 11.31
N ASP A 67 45.55 1.36 12.42
CA ASP A 67 46.36 2.54 12.68
C ASP A 67 47.27 2.24 13.87
N ALA A 68 48.58 2.19 13.66
CA ALA A 68 49.52 1.74 14.67
C ALA A 68 50.81 2.55 14.68
N MET A 69 51.35 2.76 15.88
CA MET A 69 52.57 3.52 16.11
C MET A 69 53.45 2.88 17.19
N ILE A 70 54.75 3.09 17.07
CA ILE A 70 55.74 2.89 18.12
C ILE A 70 56.18 4.29 18.57
N ARG A 71 56.11 4.55 19.87
CA ARG A 71 56.39 5.85 20.46
C ARG A 71 57.29 5.76 21.67
N ALA A 72 58.10 6.79 21.90
CA ALA A 72 58.78 7.02 23.16
C ALA A 72 58.96 8.52 23.41
N GLN A 73 59.03 8.91 24.68
CA GLN A 73 59.62 10.18 25.06
C GLN A 73 61.13 10.00 25.16
N VAL A 74 61.89 10.86 24.48
CA VAL A 74 63.35 10.72 24.38
C VAL A 74 64.03 12.00 24.79
N THR A 75 64.95 11.89 25.76
CA THR A 75 65.87 12.96 26.12
C THR A 75 67.30 12.49 26.01
N ALA A 76 68.20 13.41 25.66
CA ALA A 76 69.62 13.16 25.53
C ALA A 76 70.44 14.15 26.36
N GLU A 77 71.49 13.66 27.00
CA GLU A 77 72.47 14.42 27.75
C GLU A 77 73.86 14.14 27.16
N ASN A 78 74.62 15.18 26.80
CA ASN A 78 76.01 15.03 26.40
C ASN A 78 76.92 14.97 27.64
N ASP A 79 77.46 13.79 27.92
CA ASP A 79 78.38 13.57 29.05
C ASP A 79 79.83 13.97 28.73
N SER A 80 80.10 14.42 27.50
CA SER A 80 81.42 14.81 27.03
C SER A 80 81.71 16.30 27.20
N THR A 81 82.97 16.63 27.48
CA THR A 81 83.46 18.03 27.43
C THR A 81 83.62 18.58 25.99
N LEU A 82 83.34 17.76 24.97
CA LEU A 82 83.33 18.20 23.57
C LEU A 82 81.88 18.40 23.10
N PRO A 83 81.60 19.43 22.28
CA PRO A 83 80.27 19.61 21.70
C PRO A 83 79.96 18.52 20.67
N ALA A 84 78.67 18.20 20.50
CA ALA A 84 78.18 17.30 19.45
C ALA A 84 77.20 18.07 18.52
N PRO A 85 77.73 18.77 17.49
CA PRO A 85 76.93 19.58 16.58
C PRO A 85 76.17 18.77 15.52
N ASP A 86 76.53 17.49 15.30
CA ASP A 86 75.91 16.59 14.33
C ASP A 86 75.33 15.35 15.04
N PHE A 87 74.53 15.58 16.09
CA PHE A 87 73.86 14.52 16.83
C PHE A 87 72.64 14.04 16.03
N ALA A 88 72.49 12.73 15.83
CA ALA A 88 71.30 12.16 15.21
C ALA A 88 70.71 11.03 16.05
N LEU A 89 69.41 11.14 16.34
CA LEU A 89 68.59 10.09 16.92
C LEU A 89 67.89 9.32 15.79
N ASN A 90 68.06 8.01 15.78
CA ASN A 90 67.34 7.13 14.87
C ASN A 90 66.43 6.22 15.69
N LEU A 91 65.14 6.27 15.41
CA LEU A 91 64.15 5.31 15.89
C LEU A 91 63.83 4.35 14.74
N ALA A 92 63.94 3.06 14.99
CA ALA A 92 63.52 2.04 14.04
C ALA A 92 62.67 1.00 14.76
N GLY A 93 61.62 0.55 14.10
CA GLY A 93 60.69 -0.39 14.69
C GLY A 93 60.04 -1.28 13.65
N PHE A 94 59.61 -2.43 14.13
CA PHE A 94 58.87 -3.42 13.38
C PHE A 94 57.63 -3.79 14.18
N MET A 95 56.48 -3.79 13.53
CA MET A 95 55.26 -4.27 14.12
C MET A 95 54.56 -5.21 13.15
N THR A 96 53.99 -6.27 13.71
CA THR A 96 53.06 -7.16 13.03
C THR A 96 51.75 -7.19 13.75
N VAL A 97 50.67 -7.27 12.98
CA VAL A 97 49.34 -7.58 13.49
C VAL A 97 48.90 -8.85 12.81
N ASP A 98 48.78 -9.92 13.58
CA ASP A 98 48.33 -11.22 13.13
C ASP A 98 46.88 -11.41 13.59
N VAL A 99 45.96 -11.50 12.63
CA VAL A 99 44.58 -11.89 12.92
C VAL A 99 44.45 -13.36 12.56
N THR A 100 44.95 -14.21 13.46
CA THR A 100 45.30 -15.61 13.14
C THR A 100 44.10 -16.46 12.77
N SER A 101 42.91 -16.11 13.26
CA SER A 101 41.64 -16.72 12.86
C SER A 101 41.27 -16.45 11.40
N LEU A 102 41.91 -15.47 10.76
CA LEU A 102 41.64 -15.02 9.39
C LEU A 102 42.81 -15.24 8.43
N GLY A 103 43.96 -15.68 8.92
CA GLY A 103 45.17 -15.84 8.11
C GLY A 103 45.77 -14.51 7.64
N PHE A 104 45.42 -13.40 8.28
CA PHE A 104 45.98 -12.08 7.98
C PHE A 104 47.20 -11.78 8.82
N VAL A 105 48.28 -11.36 8.17
CA VAL A 105 49.46 -10.84 8.84
C VAL A 105 49.82 -9.51 8.18
N PHE A 106 49.63 -8.44 8.93
CA PHE A 106 50.15 -7.12 8.60
C PHE A 106 51.55 -7.02 9.18
N GLY A 107 52.46 -6.37 8.46
CA GLY A 107 53.80 -6.11 8.93
C GLY A 107 54.29 -4.79 8.35
N PHE A 108 54.77 -3.91 9.21
CA PHE A 108 55.42 -2.68 8.77
C PHE A 108 56.77 -2.51 9.47
N THR A 109 57.71 -1.93 8.73
CA THR A 109 59.02 -1.53 9.24
C THR A 109 59.16 -0.06 8.96
N GLU A 110 59.26 0.75 10.01
CA GLU A 110 59.38 2.20 9.88
C GLU A 110 60.63 2.68 10.60
N ALA A 111 61.21 3.76 10.06
CA ALA A 111 62.36 4.40 10.66
C ALA A 111 62.22 5.92 10.57
N PHE A 112 62.57 6.59 11.65
CA PHE A 112 62.59 8.04 11.77
C PHE A 112 63.96 8.48 12.26
N THR A 113 64.50 9.50 11.61
CA THR A 113 65.75 10.13 12.00
C THR A 113 65.48 11.60 12.26
N THR A 114 65.95 12.09 13.41
CA THR A 114 65.96 13.52 13.71
C THR A 114 67.33 13.94 14.19
N ASP A 115 67.77 15.08 13.72
CA ASP A 115 69.03 15.69 14.13
C ASP A 115 68.81 16.64 15.32
N GLY A 116 69.86 16.84 16.10
CA GLY A 116 69.90 17.76 17.23
C GLY A 116 71.30 18.36 17.40
N THR A 117 71.41 19.38 18.23
CA THR A 117 72.71 19.98 18.58
C THR A 117 72.80 20.12 20.08
N VAL A 118 73.82 19.52 20.69
CA VAL A 118 74.08 19.63 22.13
C VAL A 118 75.48 20.20 22.36
N GLY A 119 75.56 21.13 23.32
CA GLY A 119 76.80 21.76 23.76
C GLY A 119 77.66 20.81 24.61
N PRO A 120 78.85 21.26 25.04
CA PRO A 120 79.70 20.52 25.98
C PRO A 120 79.02 20.34 27.33
N SER A 121 79.34 19.23 28.02
CA SER A 121 78.80 18.93 29.34
C SER A 121 79.04 20.06 30.34
N ASP A 122 77.99 20.48 31.05
CA ASP A 122 78.09 21.43 32.17
C ASP A 122 78.09 20.74 33.55
N GLY A 123 77.88 19.42 33.55
CA GLY A 123 77.86 18.55 34.73
C GLY A 123 76.54 18.53 35.49
N ILE A 124 75.48 19.19 34.98
CA ILE A 124 74.14 19.24 35.58
C ILE A 124 73.15 18.43 34.72
N ALA A 125 72.99 17.16 35.08
CA ALA A 125 72.08 16.23 34.42
C ALA A 125 70.67 16.80 34.18
N GLY A 126 70.18 16.69 32.94
CA GLY A 126 68.80 16.96 32.55
C GLY A 126 68.49 18.44 32.29
N SER A 127 69.51 19.28 32.11
CA SER A 127 69.34 20.72 31.88
C SER A 127 70.54 21.32 31.17
N GLY A 128 70.52 22.63 30.91
CA GLY A 128 71.70 23.30 30.38
C GLY A 128 71.89 23.12 28.87
N PRO A 129 73.06 23.52 28.33
CA PRO A 129 73.34 23.49 26.90
C PRO A 129 73.64 22.09 26.36
N ASP A 130 73.94 21.12 27.22
CA ASP A 130 74.24 19.71 26.95
C ASP A 130 73.01 18.79 26.97
N PHE A 131 71.84 19.31 27.35
CA PHE A 131 70.57 18.59 27.35
C PHE A 131 69.70 18.91 26.13
N TRP A 132 69.07 17.87 25.58
CA TRP A 132 68.06 18.00 24.52
C TRP A 132 66.84 17.12 24.78
N ASP A 133 65.65 17.70 24.67
CA ASP A 133 64.38 16.99 24.74
C ASP A 133 63.78 16.87 23.34
N PHE A 134 63.69 15.64 22.82
CA PHE A 134 63.07 15.35 21.53
C PHE A 134 61.55 15.33 21.61
N GLY A 135 60.98 15.37 22.81
CA GLY A 135 59.56 15.18 23.05
C GLY A 135 59.13 13.76 22.70
N LEU A 136 57.89 13.64 22.24
CA LEU A 136 57.30 12.38 21.79
C LEU A 136 57.76 12.10 20.35
N VAL A 137 58.52 11.02 20.17
CA VAL A 137 58.96 10.54 18.86
C VAL A 137 58.11 9.35 18.48
N GLU A 138 57.52 9.37 17.28
CA GLU A 138 56.59 8.34 16.80
C GLU A 138 56.97 7.86 15.39
N ILE A 139 56.91 6.55 15.19
CA ILE A 139 56.91 5.91 13.86
C ILE A 139 55.66 5.07 13.75
N GLY A 140 55.01 5.02 12.59
CA GLY A 140 53.76 4.28 12.48
C GLY A 140 53.27 4.16 11.05
N ALA A 141 52.26 3.31 10.89
CA ALA A 141 51.53 3.11 9.65
C ALA A 141 50.04 3.37 9.90
N THR A 142 49.39 4.05 8.95
CA THR A 142 47.96 4.36 8.99
C THR A 142 47.25 3.83 7.75
N GLY A 143 45.97 3.47 7.90
CA GLY A 143 45.10 3.09 6.79
C GLY A 143 45.53 1.82 6.04
N MET A 144 46.11 0.84 6.75
CA MET A 144 46.35 -0.48 6.17
C MET A 144 45.04 -1.26 6.14
N ASP A 145 44.39 -1.32 4.97
CA ASP A 145 43.08 -1.92 4.79
C ASP A 145 43.14 -3.24 4.01
N MET A 146 42.40 -4.25 4.46
CA MET A 146 42.12 -5.46 3.69
C MET A 146 40.63 -5.80 3.73
N THR A 147 40.12 -6.33 2.62
CA THR A 147 38.74 -6.81 2.48
C THR A 147 38.75 -8.31 2.27
N GLU A 148 37.99 -9.06 3.07
CA GLU A 148 37.92 -10.53 2.96
C GLU A 148 36.72 -10.99 2.13
N THR A 149 36.91 -12.12 1.45
CA THR A 149 35.89 -12.85 0.69
C THR A 149 35.43 -14.13 1.39
N ASP A 150 36.26 -14.74 2.24
CA ASP A 150 35.89 -15.84 3.14
C ASP A 150 35.36 -15.30 4.48
N LEU A 151 34.05 -15.13 4.55
CA LEU A 151 33.38 -14.48 5.68
C LEU A 151 33.14 -15.40 6.89
N ALA A 152 33.30 -16.71 6.72
CA ALA A 152 32.98 -17.70 7.74
C ALA A 152 33.65 -17.46 9.11
N PRO A 153 34.93 -17.02 9.20
CA PRO A 153 35.56 -16.85 10.51
C PRO A 153 35.15 -15.55 11.24
N PHE A 154 34.45 -14.64 10.58
CA PHE A 154 33.91 -13.43 11.20
C PHE A 154 32.53 -13.65 11.83
N ILE A 155 31.87 -14.76 11.54
CA ILE A 155 30.49 -15.02 11.96
C ILE A 155 30.48 -15.79 13.29
N GLY A 156 29.75 -15.28 14.28
CA GLY A 156 29.58 -15.95 15.57
C GLY A 156 29.31 -15.00 16.73
N THR A 157 29.13 -15.56 17.92
CA THR A 157 28.87 -14.82 19.18
C THR A 157 30.15 -14.63 20.02
N GLY A 158 31.33 -14.75 19.42
CA GLY A 158 32.64 -14.67 20.08
C GLY A 158 33.44 -13.44 19.66
N ASP A 159 34.75 -13.51 19.85
CA ASP A 159 35.69 -12.47 19.42
C ASP A 159 36.65 -13.00 18.35
N VAL A 160 36.98 -12.15 17.38
CA VAL A 160 38.17 -12.24 16.55
C VAL A 160 39.31 -11.55 17.30
N SER A 161 40.39 -12.29 17.59
CA SER A 161 41.57 -11.71 18.25
C SER A 161 42.59 -11.24 17.23
N ALA A 162 43.01 -9.98 17.33
CA ALA A 162 44.17 -9.45 16.65
C ALA A 162 45.38 -9.49 17.60
N GLU A 163 46.35 -10.34 17.28
CA GLU A 163 47.61 -10.48 18.00
C GLU A 163 48.62 -9.47 17.45
N VAL A 164 48.88 -8.42 18.23
CA VAL A 164 49.83 -7.37 17.88
C VAL A 164 51.17 -7.73 18.50
N PHE A 165 52.21 -7.81 17.68
CA PHE A 165 53.60 -7.92 18.12
C PHE A 165 54.38 -6.71 17.63
N ALA A 166 55.17 -6.11 18.51
CA ALA A 166 56.01 -4.98 18.16
C ALA A 166 57.37 -5.09 18.83
N THR A 167 58.40 -4.71 18.08
CA THR A 167 59.76 -4.56 18.57
C THR A 167 60.37 -3.31 17.95
N GLY A 168 61.33 -2.72 18.64
CA GLY A 168 61.98 -1.52 18.16
C GLY A 168 63.20 -1.19 18.97
N GLY A 169 63.94 -0.21 18.48
CA GLY A 169 65.12 0.26 19.14
C GLY A 169 65.49 1.66 18.67
N PHE A 170 66.46 2.21 19.38
CA PHE A 170 67.04 3.50 19.07
C PHE A 170 68.53 3.34 18.85
N SER A 171 69.06 4.16 17.96
CA SER A 171 70.49 4.34 17.84
C SER A 171 70.83 5.82 17.72
N ILE A 172 71.91 6.19 18.37
CA ILE A 172 72.48 7.53 18.35
C ILE A 172 73.75 7.53 17.53
N SER A 173 73.97 8.58 16.75
CA SER A 173 75.25 8.83 16.07
C SER A 173 75.69 10.28 16.27
N GLY A 174 77.01 10.52 16.21
CA GLY A 174 77.59 11.86 16.28
C GLY A 174 77.99 12.35 17.68
N ALA A 175 77.72 11.59 18.75
CA ALA A 175 78.23 11.83 20.10
C ALA A 175 79.22 10.74 20.53
N ALA A 176 80.29 11.12 21.25
CA ALA A 176 81.32 10.20 21.73
C ALA A 176 81.03 9.64 23.14
N ASP A 177 80.29 10.40 23.96
CA ASP A 177 79.83 10.01 25.30
C ASP A 177 78.51 10.75 25.58
N ALA A 178 77.40 10.02 25.68
CA ALA A 178 76.07 10.61 25.88
C ALA A 178 75.13 9.61 26.57
N THR A 179 74.28 10.13 27.45
CA THR A 179 73.21 9.38 28.11
C THR A 179 71.88 9.63 27.39
N LEU A 180 71.20 8.55 27.04
CA LEU A 180 69.86 8.58 26.46
C LEU A 180 68.85 8.05 27.48
N VAL A 181 67.81 8.83 27.77
CA VAL A 181 66.69 8.40 28.60
C VAL A 181 65.48 8.20 27.72
N LEU A 182 64.92 6.99 27.79
CA LEU A 182 63.70 6.63 27.08
C LEU A 182 62.60 6.35 28.10
N MET A 183 61.50 7.05 27.96
CA MET A 183 60.30 6.87 28.77
C MET A 183 59.15 6.43 27.88
N ASP A 184 58.28 5.58 28.44
CA ASP A 184 57.06 5.11 27.80
C ASP A 184 57.28 4.51 26.40
N PHE A 185 58.37 3.75 26.21
CA PHE A 185 58.65 3.09 24.93
C PHE A 185 57.66 1.96 24.68
N ALA A 186 56.64 2.27 23.89
CA ALA A 186 55.46 1.45 23.73
C ALA A 186 54.99 1.41 22.29
N ALA A 187 54.32 0.32 21.94
CA ALA A 187 53.44 0.25 20.79
C ALA A 187 52.05 0.70 21.22
N ALA A 188 51.39 1.50 20.38
CA ALA A 188 50.01 1.92 20.58
C ALA A 188 49.26 1.99 19.24
N GLY A 189 47.94 1.85 19.27
CA GLY A 189 47.16 1.94 18.04
C GLY A 189 45.72 1.46 18.20
N VAL A 190 45.03 1.39 17.06
CA VAL A 190 43.66 0.93 16.93
C VAL A 190 43.58 -0.11 15.81
N VAL A 191 42.97 -1.24 16.11
CA VAL A 191 42.51 -2.20 15.11
C VAL A 191 41.01 -2.01 14.94
N ARG A 192 40.55 -1.84 13.71
CA ARG A 192 39.14 -1.66 13.37
C ARG A 192 38.69 -2.78 12.45
N VAL A 193 37.49 -3.30 12.71
CA VAL A 193 36.78 -4.21 11.81
C VAL A 193 35.45 -3.57 11.42
N VAL A 194 35.16 -3.57 10.13
CA VAL A 194 33.91 -3.07 9.55
C VAL A 194 33.20 -4.23 8.87
N TYR A 195 31.98 -4.52 9.30
CA TYR A 195 31.10 -5.50 8.71
C TYR A 195 30.03 -4.80 7.87
N GLU A 196 30.00 -5.07 6.58
CA GLU A 196 28.87 -4.70 5.70
C GLU A 196 27.91 -5.89 5.66
N TYR A 197 26.63 -5.66 5.95
CA TYR A 197 25.60 -6.70 6.02
C TYR A 197 24.28 -6.24 5.44
N THR A 198 23.39 -7.17 5.16
CA THR A 198 21.99 -6.88 4.84
C THR A 198 21.06 -7.58 5.82
N ALA A 199 19.92 -6.96 6.13
CA ALA A 199 18.84 -7.61 6.86
C ALA A 199 18.18 -8.64 5.93
N LEU A 200 17.95 -9.86 6.43
CA LEU A 200 17.21 -10.84 5.67
C LEU A 200 15.73 -10.49 5.69
N PRO A 201 15.05 -10.47 4.53
CA PRO A 201 13.63 -10.20 4.52
C PRO A 201 12.87 -11.27 5.32
N GLY A 202 11.69 -10.91 5.80
CA GLY A 202 10.91 -11.71 6.76
C GLY A 202 9.48 -11.94 6.30
N ALA A 203 8.75 -12.73 7.09
CA ALA A 203 7.33 -12.97 6.88
C ALA A 203 6.51 -11.71 7.16
N CYS A 204 5.58 -11.39 6.26
CA CYS A 204 4.65 -10.28 6.38
C CYS A 204 3.23 -10.81 6.55
N CYS A 205 2.61 -10.57 7.71
CA CYS A 205 1.22 -10.97 7.94
C CYS A 205 0.25 -9.89 7.46
N LEU A 206 -0.56 -10.23 6.46
CA LEU A 206 -1.57 -9.33 5.90
C LEU A 206 -2.87 -9.32 6.71
N PRO A 207 -3.66 -8.24 6.61
CA PRO A 207 -5.05 -8.23 7.05
C PRO A 207 -5.83 -9.36 6.35
N GLY A 208 -6.34 -10.32 7.12
CA GLY A 208 -7.02 -11.52 6.60
C GLY A 208 -6.25 -12.83 6.79
N GLY A 209 -5.10 -12.80 7.45
CA GLY A 209 -4.36 -14.00 7.87
C GLY A 209 -3.47 -14.63 6.79
N ALA A 210 -3.40 -14.03 5.59
CA ALA A 210 -2.43 -14.41 4.58
C ALA A 210 -1.01 -13.99 5.01
N CYS A 211 -0.03 -14.84 4.72
CA CYS A 211 1.38 -14.54 4.94
C CYS A 211 2.09 -14.37 3.60
N VAL A 212 2.86 -13.28 3.44
CA VAL A 212 3.74 -13.07 2.30
C VAL A 212 5.19 -13.26 2.74
N PRO A 213 5.94 -14.19 2.15
CA PRO A 213 7.33 -14.42 2.51
C PRO A 213 8.24 -13.34 1.92
N ASP A 214 9.45 -13.22 2.48
CA ASP A 214 10.56 -12.46 1.91
C ASP A 214 10.26 -10.97 1.63
N LEU A 215 9.56 -10.29 2.55
CA LEU A 215 9.39 -8.82 2.50
C LEU A 215 10.31 -8.11 3.50
N SER A 216 10.83 -6.95 3.11
CA SER A 216 11.42 -6.00 4.06
C SER A 216 10.33 -5.39 4.96
N THR A 217 10.72 -4.79 6.08
CA THR A 217 9.79 -4.06 6.96
C THR A 217 9.02 -2.99 6.18
N THR A 218 9.73 -2.22 5.36
CA THR A 218 9.14 -1.14 4.54
C THR A 218 8.16 -1.70 3.51
N ASP A 219 8.53 -2.76 2.77
CA ASP A 219 7.65 -3.36 1.78
C ASP A 219 6.40 -3.98 2.43
N CYS A 220 6.56 -4.55 3.64
CA CYS A 220 5.45 -5.10 4.41
C CYS A 220 4.46 -4.02 4.86
N ASP A 221 4.96 -2.87 5.30
CA ASP A 221 4.14 -1.72 5.66
C ASP A 221 3.41 -1.14 4.43
N GLU A 222 4.07 -1.11 3.26
CA GLU A 222 3.47 -0.63 2.01
C GLU A 222 2.28 -1.48 1.55
N VAL A 223 2.32 -2.79 1.78
CA VAL A 223 1.18 -3.71 1.52
C VAL A 223 0.17 -3.76 2.67
N GLY A 224 0.34 -2.93 3.70
CA GLY A 224 -0.56 -2.83 4.86
C GLY A 224 -0.51 -4.04 5.79
N GLY A 225 0.60 -4.79 5.78
CA GLY A 225 0.83 -5.94 6.64
C GLY A 225 1.54 -5.59 7.95
N ILE A 226 1.73 -6.60 8.81
CA ILE A 226 2.55 -6.52 10.02
C ILE A 226 3.75 -7.45 9.84
N HIS A 227 4.94 -6.87 9.78
CA HIS A 227 6.20 -7.61 9.65
C HIS A 227 6.47 -8.41 10.92
N GLN A 228 6.92 -9.65 10.76
CA GLN A 228 7.08 -10.61 11.86
C GLN A 228 8.52 -10.69 12.37
N GLY A 229 9.41 -9.84 11.84
CA GLY A 229 10.83 -9.80 12.12
C GLY A 229 11.64 -10.39 10.96
N ASP A 230 12.86 -9.88 10.80
CA ASP A 230 13.82 -10.35 9.79
C ASP A 230 14.10 -11.84 9.95
N GLY A 231 14.36 -12.54 8.84
CA GLY A 231 14.65 -13.98 8.83
C GLY A 231 13.49 -14.93 9.23
N THR A 232 12.30 -14.39 9.56
CA THR A 232 11.12 -15.23 9.84
C THR A 232 10.51 -15.79 8.56
N GLN A 233 10.07 -17.06 8.59
CA GLN A 233 9.40 -17.72 7.47
C GLN A 233 7.91 -17.87 7.72
N CYS A 234 7.10 -17.79 6.65
CA CYS A 234 5.65 -17.93 6.77
C CYS A 234 5.20 -19.29 7.32
N ASP A 235 6.02 -20.33 7.18
CA ASP A 235 5.72 -21.67 7.72
C ASP A 235 5.85 -21.72 9.26
N ASP A 236 6.62 -20.79 9.85
CA ASP A 236 6.90 -20.72 11.28
C ASP A 236 6.08 -19.62 11.99
N VAL A 237 5.42 -18.74 11.24
CA VAL A 237 4.63 -17.62 11.77
C VAL A 237 3.14 -17.87 11.67
N ALA A 238 2.46 -17.86 12.82
CA ALA A 238 1.01 -17.87 12.89
C ALA A 238 0.45 -16.46 12.65
N CYS A 239 0.12 -16.13 11.41
CA CYS A 239 -0.63 -14.90 11.11
C CYS A 239 -2.03 -14.99 11.74
N PRO A 240 -2.43 -14.04 12.61
CA PRO A 240 -3.76 -14.03 13.18
C PRO A 240 -4.78 -13.94 12.04
N ASN A 241 -5.67 -14.92 11.92
CA ASN A 241 -6.81 -14.83 11.03
C ASN A 241 -7.96 -14.17 11.82
N PRO A 242 -8.15 -12.83 11.74
CA PRO A 242 -9.17 -12.18 12.55
C PRO A 242 -10.54 -12.74 12.15
N PRO A 243 -11.40 -13.09 13.13
CA PRO A 243 -12.75 -13.53 12.82
C PRO A 243 -13.47 -12.40 12.06
N GLY A 244 -14.28 -12.80 11.09
CA GLY A 244 -14.99 -11.91 10.18
C GLY A 244 -16.47 -12.23 10.14
N ALA A 245 -17.23 -11.37 9.49
CA ALA A 245 -18.65 -11.60 9.27
C ALA A 245 -18.87 -12.83 8.37
N CYS A 246 -19.76 -13.71 8.80
CA CYS A 246 -20.14 -14.93 8.11
C CYS A 246 -21.65 -14.93 7.91
N CYS A 247 -22.10 -14.90 6.65
CA CYS A 247 -23.50 -15.02 6.29
C CYS A 247 -23.89 -16.50 6.20
N LEU A 248 -24.77 -16.95 7.09
CA LEU A 248 -25.26 -18.32 7.12
C LEU A 248 -26.43 -18.52 6.12
N PRO A 249 -26.74 -19.77 5.74
CA PRO A 249 -27.84 -20.07 4.81
C PRO A 249 -29.20 -19.52 5.23
N ASP A 250 -29.45 -19.37 6.53
CA ASP A 250 -30.68 -18.79 7.09
C ASP A 250 -30.71 -17.25 7.09
N ALA A 251 -29.78 -16.62 6.37
CA ALA A 251 -29.57 -15.17 6.30
C ALA A 251 -29.15 -14.51 7.63
N SER A 252 -28.83 -15.28 8.66
CA SER A 252 -28.20 -14.74 9.87
C SER A 252 -26.72 -14.44 9.62
N CYS A 253 -26.17 -13.49 10.40
CA CYS A 253 -24.75 -13.17 10.39
C CYS A 253 -24.12 -13.48 11.74
N ILE A 254 -22.98 -14.18 11.72
CA ILE A 254 -22.15 -14.44 12.90
C ILE A 254 -20.71 -13.98 12.65
N VAL A 255 -19.95 -13.67 13.72
CA VAL A 255 -18.53 -13.31 13.61
C VAL A 255 -17.67 -14.51 14.02
N VAL A 256 -17.04 -15.15 13.04
CA VAL A 256 -16.24 -16.37 13.23
C VAL A 256 -15.04 -16.40 12.26
N GLU A 257 -14.08 -17.29 12.49
CA GLU A 257 -12.99 -17.54 11.56
C GLU A 257 -13.50 -18.20 10.26
N GLU A 258 -12.81 -17.97 9.13
CA GLU A 258 -13.20 -18.45 7.80
C GLU A 258 -13.49 -19.96 7.77
N GLY A 259 -12.61 -20.78 8.36
CA GLY A 259 -12.79 -22.23 8.40
C GLY A 259 -14.07 -22.67 9.11
N ARG A 260 -14.48 -21.94 10.16
CA ARG A 260 -15.75 -22.22 10.87
C ARG A 260 -16.96 -21.71 10.10
N CYS A 261 -16.81 -20.63 9.34
CA CYS A 261 -17.85 -20.12 8.45
C CYS A 261 -18.18 -21.12 7.34
N LEU A 262 -17.15 -21.60 6.64
CA LEU A 262 -17.30 -22.59 5.56
C LEU A 262 -17.84 -23.92 6.08
N ALA A 263 -17.37 -24.38 7.25
CA ALA A 263 -17.89 -25.59 7.89
C ALA A 263 -19.38 -25.49 8.28
N ALA A 264 -19.89 -24.28 8.51
CA ALA A 264 -21.31 -24.01 8.75
C ALA A 264 -22.13 -23.84 7.45
N GLY A 265 -21.51 -23.99 6.27
CA GLY A 265 -22.13 -23.74 4.97
C GLY A 265 -22.40 -22.26 4.69
N GLY A 266 -21.73 -21.36 5.42
CA GLY A 266 -21.88 -19.91 5.27
C GLY A 266 -20.88 -19.29 4.27
N SER A 267 -21.19 -18.08 3.84
CA SER A 267 -20.33 -17.25 2.99
C SER A 267 -19.56 -16.24 3.84
N PHE A 268 -18.23 -16.36 3.87
CA PHE A 268 -17.34 -15.46 4.61
C PHE A 268 -17.18 -14.12 3.88
N GLN A 269 -17.30 -13.01 4.60
CA GLN A 269 -17.29 -11.65 4.04
C GLN A 269 -15.91 -10.96 4.15
N GLY A 270 -14.88 -11.69 4.58
CA GLY A 270 -13.53 -11.18 4.81
C GLY A 270 -13.18 -11.00 6.30
N GLY A 271 -11.89 -11.13 6.64
CA GLY A 271 -11.37 -11.01 8.00
C GLY A 271 -11.45 -9.58 8.55
N GLY A 272 -11.73 -9.45 9.85
CA GLY A 272 -11.82 -8.14 10.53
C GLY A 272 -13.16 -7.41 10.37
N GLY A 273 -14.11 -7.95 9.60
CA GLY A 273 -15.47 -7.43 9.48
C GLY A 273 -16.39 -7.84 10.64
N THR A 274 -17.39 -7.00 10.96
CA THR A 274 -18.46 -7.34 11.92
C THR A 274 -19.79 -7.52 11.20
N CYS A 275 -20.81 -8.07 11.88
CA CYS A 275 -22.15 -8.17 11.31
C CYS A 275 -22.93 -6.84 11.24
N VAL A 276 -22.34 -5.73 11.67
CA VAL A 276 -22.99 -4.42 11.61
C VAL A 276 -22.97 -3.92 10.17
N GLY A 277 -24.16 -3.69 9.59
CA GLY A 277 -24.32 -3.22 8.21
C GLY A 277 -24.15 -4.30 7.14
N VAL A 278 -23.83 -5.54 7.53
CA VAL A 278 -23.75 -6.68 6.60
C VAL A 278 -25.16 -7.19 6.32
N ILE A 279 -25.54 -7.12 5.04
CA ILE A 279 -26.82 -7.62 4.54
C ILE A 279 -26.56 -8.94 3.81
N CYS A 280 -27.02 -10.04 4.39
CA CYS A 280 -26.87 -11.37 3.82
C CYS A 280 -27.89 -11.60 2.69
N LEU A 281 -27.46 -11.33 1.45
CA LEU A 281 -28.25 -11.51 0.23
C LEU A 281 -28.08 -12.92 -0.34
N GLY A 282 -29.02 -13.33 -1.18
CA GLY A 282 -29.01 -14.62 -1.87
C GLY A 282 -30.03 -14.66 -3.00
N ALA A 283 -30.01 -15.74 -3.79
CA ALA A 283 -30.96 -15.96 -4.87
C ALA A 283 -32.39 -16.17 -4.31
N CYS A 284 -33.34 -15.43 -4.87
CA CYS A 284 -34.76 -15.52 -4.59
C CYS A 284 -35.48 -16.07 -5.81
N CYS A 285 -36.11 -17.24 -5.66
CA CYS A 285 -36.79 -17.93 -6.75
C CYS A 285 -38.29 -17.71 -6.71
N PHE A 286 -38.82 -17.08 -7.75
CA PHE A 286 -40.25 -16.88 -7.93
C PHE A 286 -40.90 -18.03 -8.69
N PHE A 287 -42.23 -18.12 -8.59
CA PHE A 287 -43.03 -19.18 -9.20
C PHE A 287 -43.00 -19.19 -10.73
N ASP A 288 -42.56 -18.11 -11.37
CA ASP A 288 -42.36 -17.98 -12.81
C ASP A 288 -40.92 -18.31 -13.26
N GLY A 289 -40.08 -18.82 -12.34
CA GLY A 289 -38.70 -19.18 -12.62
C GLY A 289 -37.74 -17.99 -12.65
N THR A 290 -38.25 -16.78 -12.43
CA THR A 290 -37.45 -15.57 -12.25
C THR A 290 -36.60 -15.69 -11.00
N CYS A 291 -35.34 -15.26 -11.10
CA CYS A 291 -34.40 -15.21 -10.01
C CYS A 291 -33.96 -13.78 -9.75
N ASP A 292 -34.20 -13.28 -8.55
CA ASP A 292 -33.68 -11.98 -8.10
C ASP A 292 -32.68 -12.15 -6.94
N PHE A 293 -31.73 -11.24 -6.81
CA PHE A 293 -30.75 -11.24 -5.72
C PHE A 293 -31.20 -10.30 -4.61
N GLU A 294 -31.76 -10.86 -3.53
CA GLU A 294 -32.49 -10.11 -2.51
C GLU A 294 -32.22 -10.63 -1.09
N THR A 295 -32.74 -9.94 -0.07
CA THR A 295 -32.75 -10.46 1.32
C THR A 295 -33.81 -11.54 1.48
N GLN A 296 -33.63 -12.45 2.45
CA GLN A 296 -34.65 -13.46 2.77
C GLN A 296 -36.01 -12.82 3.08
N GLN A 297 -36.02 -11.70 3.82
CA GLN A 297 -37.24 -10.98 4.19
C GLN A 297 -37.97 -10.42 2.96
N ARG A 298 -37.26 -9.75 2.04
CA ARG A 298 -37.88 -9.27 0.80
C ARG A 298 -38.33 -10.43 -0.09
N CYS A 299 -37.53 -11.48 -0.19
CA CYS A 299 -37.87 -12.66 -0.98
C CYS A 299 -39.21 -13.28 -0.53
N GLN A 300 -39.38 -13.49 0.78
CA GLN A 300 -40.63 -14.00 1.35
C GLN A 300 -41.79 -13.01 1.20
N LEU A 301 -41.53 -11.70 1.35
CA LEU A 301 -42.55 -10.66 1.19
C LEU A 301 -43.15 -10.64 -0.23
N PHE A 302 -42.32 -10.87 -1.25
CA PHE A 302 -42.76 -10.95 -2.65
C PHE A 302 -43.18 -12.37 -3.07
N GLY A 303 -43.31 -13.31 -2.12
CA GLY A 303 -43.79 -14.67 -2.38
C GLY A 303 -42.79 -15.59 -3.06
N GLY A 304 -41.50 -15.23 -3.09
CA GLY A 304 -40.42 -16.06 -3.59
C GLY A 304 -39.85 -17.02 -2.54
N SER A 305 -39.10 -18.02 -3.01
CA SER A 305 -38.37 -19.00 -2.21
C SER A 305 -36.88 -18.65 -2.17
N PHE A 306 -36.38 -18.29 -0.99
CA PHE A 306 -34.97 -17.93 -0.79
C PHE A 306 -34.08 -19.17 -0.79
N GLN A 307 -33.05 -19.19 -1.64
CA GLN A 307 -32.15 -20.34 -1.81
C GLN A 307 -30.97 -20.37 -0.81
N GLY A 308 -30.88 -19.36 0.05
CA GLY A 308 -29.83 -19.23 1.06
C GLY A 308 -28.83 -18.12 0.75
N SER A 309 -28.22 -17.54 1.78
CA SER A 309 -27.28 -16.43 1.56
C SER A 309 -26.01 -16.88 0.83
N GLY A 310 -25.52 -16.04 -0.08
CA GLY A 310 -24.35 -16.33 -0.93
C GLY A 310 -24.67 -17.15 -2.18
N THR A 311 -25.90 -17.64 -2.36
CA THR A 311 -26.34 -18.23 -3.63
C THR A 311 -26.56 -17.16 -4.69
N THR A 312 -26.15 -17.42 -5.93
CA THR A 312 -26.25 -16.48 -7.06
C THR A 312 -27.38 -16.87 -8.01
N CYS A 313 -27.88 -15.93 -8.82
CA CYS A 313 -28.84 -16.21 -9.90
C CYS A 313 -28.18 -16.72 -11.20
N VAL A 314 -26.86 -16.94 -11.19
CA VAL A 314 -26.10 -17.44 -12.33
C VAL A 314 -25.10 -18.50 -11.85
N PRO A 315 -25.27 -19.78 -12.25
CA PRO A 315 -26.41 -20.33 -13.01
C PRO A 315 -27.73 -20.23 -12.23
N ASN A 316 -28.87 -20.06 -12.91
CA ASN A 316 -30.17 -19.87 -12.26
C ASN A 316 -30.53 -21.10 -11.40
N PRO A 317 -30.61 -20.97 -10.06
CA PRO A 317 -30.89 -22.08 -9.16
C PRO A 317 -32.39 -22.41 -9.09
N CYS A 318 -33.26 -21.63 -9.72
CA CYS A 318 -34.70 -21.77 -9.59
C CYS A 318 -35.22 -23.02 -10.31
N PRO A 319 -36.22 -23.72 -9.73
CA PRO A 319 -36.78 -24.91 -10.33
C PRO A 319 -37.28 -24.63 -11.76
N PRO A 320 -37.03 -25.53 -12.72
CA PRO A 320 -37.55 -25.37 -14.07
C PRO A 320 -39.08 -25.34 -14.04
N LEU A 321 -39.68 -24.43 -14.83
CA LEU A 321 -41.13 -24.28 -14.95
C LEU A 321 -41.77 -25.50 -15.60
N VAL A 322 -42.12 -26.51 -14.81
CA VAL A 322 -42.85 -27.72 -15.26
C VAL A 322 -44.35 -27.57 -15.01
N GLY A 323 -45.18 -28.04 -15.93
CA GLY A 323 -46.64 -28.02 -15.84
C GLY A 323 -47.29 -28.92 -16.89
N ALA A 324 -48.62 -29.04 -16.87
CA ALA A 324 -49.37 -29.86 -17.80
C ALA A 324 -49.30 -29.31 -19.23
N CYS A 325 -49.01 -30.18 -20.18
CA CYS A 325 -48.97 -29.92 -21.61
C CYS A 325 -50.04 -30.78 -22.29
N CYS A 326 -51.06 -30.13 -22.83
CA CYS A 326 -52.24 -30.79 -23.41
C CYS A 326 -52.16 -30.81 -24.93
N PHE A 327 -52.44 -31.96 -25.54
CA PHE A 327 -52.40 -32.14 -26.99
C PHE A 327 -53.81 -32.19 -27.60
N PRO A 328 -53.96 -31.91 -28.91
CA PRO A 328 -55.25 -31.95 -29.60
C PRO A 328 -55.96 -33.32 -29.61
N ASP A 329 -55.26 -34.39 -29.24
CA ASP A 329 -55.78 -35.77 -29.16
C ASP A 329 -56.21 -36.16 -27.72
N ASP A 330 -56.40 -35.17 -26.85
CA ASP A 330 -56.72 -35.30 -25.42
C ASP A 330 -55.63 -35.98 -24.57
N THR A 331 -54.43 -36.20 -25.11
CA THR A 331 -53.28 -36.65 -24.32
C THR A 331 -52.65 -35.49 -23.54
N CYS A 332 -52.03 -35.80 -22.39
CA CYS A 332 -51.38 -34.80 -21.55
C CYS A 332 -50.05 -35.33 -21.00
N THR A 333 -49.01 -34.49 -21.02
CA THR A 333 -47.70 -34.77 -20.42
C THR A 333 -47.23 -33.60 -19.56
N GLU A 334 -46.46 -33.84 -18.50
CA GLU A 334 -45.84 -32.75 -17.73
C GLU A 334 -44.47 -32.39 -18.33
N GLY A 335 -44.19 -31.11 -18.55
CA GLY A 335 -42.94 -30.65 -19.15
C GLY A 335 -42.73 -29.15 -19.02
N SER A 336 -41.58 -28.66 -19.49
CA SER A 336 -41.33 -27.21 -19.54
C SER A 336 -42.16 -26.53 -20.63
N ILE A 337 -42.37 -25.21 -20.51
CA ILE A 337 -43.08 -24.44 -21.54
C ILE A 337 -42.45 -24.60 -22.94
N ALA A 338 -41.11 -24.63 -22.99
CA ALA A 338 -40.36 -24.81 -24.24
C ALA A 338 -40.53 -26.22 -24.80
N ALA A 339 -40.48 -27.25 -23.95
CA ALA A 339 -40.71 -28.63 -24.38
C ALA A 339 -42.16 -28.84 -24.84
N CYS A 340 -43.12 -28.22 -24.16
CA CYS A 340 -44.54 -28.33 -24.49
C CYS A 340 -44.88 -27.69 -25.84
N THR A 341 -44.42 -26.45 -26.05
CA THR A 341 -44.63 -25.74 -27.32
C THR A 341 -43.87 -26.40 -28.47
N ALA A 342 -42.65 -26.89 -28.25
CA ALA A 342 -41.89 -27.63 -29.26
C ALA A 342 -42.57 -28.96 -29.65
N ALA A 343 -43.29 -29.61 -28.73
CA ALA A 343 -44.07 -30.81 -29.00
C ALA A 343 -45.43 -30.53 -29.68
N GLY A 344 -45.79 -29.26 -29.90
CA GLY A 344 -47.08 -28.87 -30.49
C GLY A 344 -48.26 -28.95 -29.52
N GLY A 345 -47.99 -29.02 -28.21
CA GLY A 345 -49.00 -29.01 -27.16
C GLY A 345 -49.29 -27.60 -26.62
N ILE A 346 -50.40 -27.47 -25.92
CA ILE A 346 -50.83 -26.24 -25.24
C ILE A 346 -50.47 -26.37 -23.76
N TYR A 347 -49.64 -25.46 -23.25
CA TYR A 347 -49.21 -25.45 -21.87
C TYR A 347 -50.31 -24.86 -20.95
N SER A 348 -50.79 -25.64 -19.98
CA SER A 348 -51.89 -25.24 -19.09
C SER A 348 -51.47 -24.38 -17.89
N GLY A 349 -50.18 -24.11 -17.73
CA GLY A 349 -49.62 -23.28 -16.65
C GLY A 349 -48.66 -24.05 -15.73
N HIS A 350 -47.77 -23.34 -15.06
CA HIS A 350 -46.83 -23.96 -14.10
C HIS A 350 -47.56 -24.63 -12.93
N ALA A 351 -47.03 -25.76 -12.46
CA ALA A 351 -47.59 -26.56 -11.36
C ALA A 351 -49.02 -27.12 -11.60
N THR A 352 -49.52 -27.04 -12.84
CA THR A 352 -50.70 -27.81 -13.26
C THR A 352 -50.30 -29.25 -13.53
N SER A 353 -51.18 -30.21 -13.22
CA SER A 353 -50.92 -31.64 -13.45
C SER A 353 -51.95 -32.22 -14.40
N CYS A 354 -51.52 -33.23 -15.17
CA CYS A 354 -52.38 -33.95 -16.10
C CYS A 354 -53.47 -34.79 -15.42
N THR A 355 -53.47 -34.88 -14.08
CA THR A 355 -54.40 -35.70 -13.30
C THR A 355 -55.59 -34.93 -12.72
N LEU A 356 -55.51 -33.59 -12.66
CA LEU A 356 -56.49 -32.76 -11.96
C LEU A 356 -57.33 -31.86 -12.87
N THR A 357 -56.95 -31.70 -14.14
CA THR A 357 -57.64 -30.80 -15.09
C THR A 357 -57.97 -31.54 -16.37
N PRO A 358 -59.25 -31.89 -16.64
CA PRO A 358 -59.67 -32.32 -17.97
C PRO A 358 -59.46 -31.17 -18.96
N CYS A 359 -58.98 -31.46 -20.16
CA CYS A 359 -58.73 -30.54 -21.28
C CYS A 359 -60.04 -29.89 -21.83
N ALA A 360 -60.84 -29.26 -20.97
CA ALA A 360 -62.01 -28.49 -21.39
C ALA A 360 -61.56 -27.09 -21.87
N ALA A 361 -62.23 -26.59 -22.90
CA ALA A 361 -61.92 -25.33 -23.58
C ALA A 361 -61.61 -24.18 -22.60
N PRO A 362 -60.59 -23.36 -22.87
CA PRO A 362 -60.08 -22.42 -21.90
C PRO A 362 -61.08 -21.32 -21.56
N THR A 363 -61.22 -21.00 -20.28
CA THR A 363 -61.94 -19.82 -19.79
C THR A 363 -61.15 -18.55 -20.16
N LEU A 364 -61.85 -17.58 -20.74
CA LEU A 364 -61.27 -16.29 -21.13
C LEU A 364 -61.61 -15.22 -20.10
N GLY A 365 -60.73 -14.24 -19.94
CA GLY A 365 -60.89 -13.10 -19.05
C GLY A 365 -60.17 -11.86 -19.58
N ALA A 366 -60.40 -10.71 -18.96
CA ALA A 366 -59.79 -9.45 -19.36
C ALA A 366 -58.29 -9.44 -19.00
N CYS A 367 -57.47 -9.10 -19.98
CA CYS A 367 -56.02 -8.98 -19.86
C CYS A 367 -55.60 -7.52 -20.01
N CYS A 368 -55.18 -6.89 -18.91
CA CYS A 368 -54.78 -5.49 -18.89
C CYS A 368 -53.28 -5.33 -19.18
N PHE A 369 -52.91 -4.56 -20.20
CA PHE A 369 -51.51 -4.28 -20.50
C PHE A 369 -51.00 -3.05 -19.75
N PRO A 370 -49.69 -3.00 -19.44
CA PRO A 370 -49.05 -1.84 -18.82
C PRO A 370 -49.32 -0.52 -19.56
N ALA A 371 -49.46 -0.55 -20.89
CA ALA A 371 -49.80 0.59 -21.74
C ALA A 371 -51.27 1.05 -21.68
N GLY A 372 -52.13 0.38 -20.89
CA GLY A 372 -53.55 0.72 -20.73
C GLY A 372 -54.52 0.03 -21.70
N GLY A 373 -54.03 -0.78 -22.64
CA GLY A 373 -54.87 -1.61 -23.52
C GLY A 373 -55.46 -2.83 -22.80
N CYS A 374 -56.56 -3.39 -23.33
CA CYS A 374 -57.16 -4.63 -22.82
C CYS A 374 -57.52 -5.61 -23.94
N THR A 375 -57.20 -6.89 -23.77
CA THR A 375 -57.62 -7.99 -24.67
C THR A 375 -58.29 -9.12 -23.89
N GLN A 376 -59.07 -9.96 -24.56
CA GLN A 376 -59.75 -11.08 -23.93
C GLN A 376 -58.96 -12.36 -24.21
N GLU A 377 -58.28 -12.86 -23.19
CA GLU A 377 -57.26 -13.91 -23.30
C GLU A 377 -57.43 -14.94 -22.19
N THR A 378 -56.70 -16.05 -22.26
CA THR A 378 -56.54 -16.96 -21.12
C THR A 378 -55.56 -16.37 -20.11
N MET A 379 -55.58 -16.84 -18.85
CA MET A 379 -54.59 -16.42 -17.84
C MET A 379 -53.14 -16.55 -18.35
N VAL A 380 -52.84 -17.64 -19.05
CA VAL A 380 -51.49 -17.96 -19.54
C VAL A 380 -51.10 -17.06 -20.71
N ASN A 381 -51.98 -16.87 -21.69
CA ASN A 381 -51.72 -15.97 -22.82
C ASN A 381 -51.58 -14.52 -22.34
N CYS A 382 -52.35 -14.13 -21.33
CA CYS A 382 -52.27 -12.81 -20.75
C CYS A 382 -50.90 -12.55 -20.11
N GLY A 383 -50.40 -13.49 -19.31
CA GLY A 383 -49.05 -13.41 -18.74
C GLY A 383 -47.95 -13.43 -19.80
N ALA A 384 -48.09 -14.28 -20.83
CA ALA A 384 -47.13 -14.38 -21.93
C ALA A 384 -47.07 -13.10 -22.79
N ALA A 385 -48.18 -12.37 -22.91
CA ALA A 385 -48.26 -11.09 -23.60
C ALA A 385 -47.83 -9.90 -22.71
N GLY A 386 -47.37 -10.15 -21.48
CA GLY A 386 -46.95 -9.10 -20.54
C GLY A 386 -48.10 -8.32 -19.91
N GLY A 387 -49.31 -8.88 -19.92
CA GLY A 387 -50.51 -8.29 -19.32
C GLY A 387 -50.88 -8.90 -17.97
N ARG A 388 -51.70 -8.18 -17.21
CA ARG A 388 -52.26 -8.58 -15.92
C ARG A 388 -53.69 -9.09 -16.10
N TYR A 389 -53.89 -10.38 -15.86
CA TYR A 389 -55.17 -11.06 -15.95
C TYR A 389 -56.12 -10.67 -14.80
N GLN A 390 -57.38 -10.41 -15.12
CA GLN A 390 -58.37 -9.86 -14.18
C GLN A 390 -59.35 -10.91 -13.63
N GLY A 391 -59.18 -12.17 -14.02
CA GLY A 391 -60.00 -13.31 -13.62
C GLY A 391 -60.90 -13.80 -14.75
N ASP A 392 -61.39 -15.03 -14.61
CA ASP A 392 -62.24 -15.69 -15.60
C ASP A 392 -63.58 -14.98 -15.77
N ASP A 393 -64.13 -14.99 -16.99
CA ASP A 393 -65.39 -14.34 -17.39
C ASP A 393 -65.43 -12.82 -17.19
N THR A 394 -64.28 -12.17 -16.94
CA THR A 394 -64.18 -10.72 -16.92
C THR A 394 -64.08 -10.15 -18.33
N LEU A 395 -64.84 -9.10 -18.63
CA LEU A 395 -64.86 -8.45 -19.95
C LEU A 395 -64.01 -7.16 -19.92
N CYS A 396 -63.25 -6.88 -20.97
CA CYS A 396 -62.46 -5.65 -21.07
C CYS A 396 -63.29 -4.36 -20.97
N GLY A 397 -64.58 -4.38 -21.34
CA GLY A 397 -65.48 -3.24 -21.17
C GLY A 397 -65.98 -3.01 -19.74
N ALA A 398 -65.73 -3.96 -18.82
CA ALA A 398 -66.15 -3.91 -17.43
C ALA A 398 -64.99 -3.72 -16.44
N VAL A 399 -63.74 -3.77 -16.91
CA VAL A 399 -62.53 -3.61 -16.09
C VAL A 399 -61.78 -2.35 -16.50
N ALA A 400 -61.37 -1.54 -15.53
CA ALA A 400 -60.48 -0.42 -15.77
C ALA A 400 -59.04 -0.92 -15.82
N CYS A 401 -58.41 -0.85 -16.99
CA CYS A 401 -56.98 -1.08 -17.18
C CYS A 401 -56.25 0.27 -17.21
N PRO A 402 -55.81 0.83 -16.06
CA PRO A 402 -55.07 2.08 -16.08
C PRO A 402 -53.72 1.89 -16.77
N GLY A 403 -53.44 2.70 -17.79
CA GLY A 403 -52.11 2.79 -18.40
C GLY A 403 -51.08 3.45 -17.48
N PRO A 404 -49.81 3.52 -17.91
CA PRO A 404 -48.74 4.10 -17.13
C PRO A 404 -48.95 5.61 -17.06
N LYS A 405 -48.59 6.19 -15.91
CA LYS A 405 -48.51 7.64 -15.78
C LYS A 405 -47.14 8.11 -16.28
N GLY A 406 -47.05 9.39 -16.58
CA GLY A 406 -45.87 10.02 -17.13
C GLY A 406 -45.96 11.53 -16.94
N ALA A 407 -44.87 12.23 -17.16
CA ALA A 407 -44.81 13.68 -17.05
C ALA A 407 -45.71 14.33 -18.10
N CYS A 408 -46.67 15.12 -17.65
CA CYS A 408 -47.50 15.97 -18.48
C CYS A 408 -47.12 17.43 -18.21
N CYS A 409 -46.47 18.07 -19.19
CA CYS A 409 -46.09 19.46 -19.11
C CYS A 409 -47.25 20.36 -19.52
N LEU A 410 -47.65 21.27 -18.64
CA LEU A 410 -48.64 22.30 -18.94
C LEU A 410 -47.95 23.56 -19.45
N ASP A 411 -48.70 24.43 -20.14
CA ASP A 411 -48.17 25.65 -20.78
C ASP A 411 -47.59 26.68 -19.78
N ASP A 412 -47.86 26.53 -18.48
CA ASP A 412 -47.32 27.38 -17.39
C ASP A 412 -46.07 26.78 -16.73
N GLY A 413 -45.50 25.73 -17.32
CA GLY A 413 -44.35 25.00 -16.80
C GLY A 413 -44.68 23.97 -15.73
N THR A 414 -45.93 23.89 -15.26
CA THR A 414 -46.33 22.90 -14.25
C THR A 414 -46.25 21.48 -14.83
N CYS A 415 -45.54 20.57 -14.15
CA CYS A 415 -45.57 19.16 -14.48
C CYS A 415 -46.53 18.38 -13.56
N THR A 416 -47.48 17.64 -14.12
CA THR A 416 -48.37 16.73 -13.37
C THR A 416 -48.28 15.29 -13.88
N PRO A 417 -48.20 14.26 -13.01
CA PRO A 417 -48.20 12.86 -13.44
C PRO A 417 -49.62 12.42 -13.84
N LEU A 418 -49.93 12.53 -15.13
CA LEU A 418 -51.20 12.11 -15.74
C LEU A 418 -51.01 10.87 -16.61
N ARG A 419 -52.07 10.34 -17.21
CA ARG A 419 -51.98 9.36 -18.32
C ARG A 419 -51.96 10.11 -19.64
N GLU A 420 -51.48 9.50 -20.72
CA GLU A 420 -51.43 10.13 -22.05
C GLU A 420 -52.78 10.77 -22.46
N LEU A 421 -53.88 10.03 -22.31
CA LEU A 421 -55.23 10.54 -22.64
C LEU A 421 -55.66 11.67 -21.70
N ASP A 422 -55.34 11.57 -20.41
CA ASP A 422 -55.69 12.60 -19.42
C ASP A 422 -54.84 13.87 -19.61
N CYS A 423 -53.59 13.73 -20.07
CA CYS A 423 -52.69 14.82 -20.41
C CYS A 423 -53.19 15.60 -21.63
N ALA A 424 -53.65 14.89 -22.66
CA ALA A 424 -54.27 15.49 -23.83
C ALA A 424 -55.58 16.25 -23.48
N VAL A 425 -56.35 15.75 -22.49
CA VAL A 425 -57.59 16.42 -22.04
C VAL A 425 -57.32 17.77 -21.39
N VAL A 426 -56.18 17.93 -20.70
CA VAL A 426 -55.78 19.21 -20.09
C VAL A 426 -54.90 20.07 -21.02
N ALA A 427 -54.83 19.71 -22.30
CA ALA A 427 -53.99 20.37 -23.31
C ALA A 427 -52.48 20.39 -22.97
N GLY A 428 -52.01 19.48 -22.12
CA GLY A 428 -50.59 19.35 -21.80
C GLY A 428 -49.82 18.57 -22.86
N VAL A 429 -48.50 18.78 -22.88
CA VAL A 429 -47.54 18.05 -23.72
C VAL A 429 -47.05 16.83 -22.95
N TRP A 430 -47.38 15.66 -23.48
CA TRP A 430 -47.01 14.37 -22.90
C TRP A 430 -45.56 14.01 -23.21
N GLN A 431 -44.78 13.66 -22.19
CA GLN A 431 -43.34 13.44 -22.32
C GLN A 431 -42.95 11.96 -22.39
N GLY A 432 -43.93 11.04 -22.40
CA GLY A 432 -43.72 9.59 -22.50
C GLY A 432 -44.20 8.82 -21.27
N ALA A 433 -44.31 7.50 -21.40
CA ALA A 433 -44.66 6.62 -20.29
C ALA A 433 -43.51 6.52 -19.27
N ASP A 434 -43.85 6.49 -17.98
CA ASP A 434 -42.92 6.33 -16.85
C ASP A 434 -41.86 7.43 -16.71
N THR A 435 -42.00 8.57 -17.42
CA THR A 435 -41.21 9.78 -17.16
C THR A 435 -41.66 10.45 -15.87
N LEU A 436 -40.70 10.85 -15.04
CA LEU A 436 -40.96 11.52 -13.77
C LEU A 436 -40.94 13.03 -13.97
N CYS A 437 -41.86 13.75 -13.33
CA CYS A 437 -41.89 15.21 -13.36
C CYS A 437 -40.64 15.86 -12.76
N ILE A 438 -39.91 15.16 -11.89
CA ILE A 438 -38.66 15.65 -11.30
C ILE A 438 -37.46 15.58 -12.28
N ASP A 439 -37.56 14.74 -13.31
CA ASP A 439 -36.50 14.52 -14.29
C ASP A 439 -36.86 15.10 -15.68
N THR A 440 -38.02 15.79 -15.77
CA THR A 440 -38.58 16.27 -17.03
C THR A 440 -38.63 17.79 -17.01
N ASP A 441 -37.80 18.40 -17.84
CA ASP A 441 -37.77 19.85 -18.03
C ASP A 441 -38.97 20.29 -18.87
N CYS A 442 -39.95 20.92 -18.22
CA CYS A 442 -41.16 21.43 -18.87
C CYS A 442 -40.93 22.89 -19.30
N PRO A 443 -40.86 23.19 -20.61
CA PRO A 443 -40.57 24.53 -21.07
C PRO A 443 -41.70 25.48 -20.70
N GLY A 444 -41.42 26.48 -19.86
CA GLY A 444 -42.39 27.50 -19.46
C GLY A 444 -42.54 27.75 -17.96
N GLY A 445 -41.70 27.15 -17.10
CA GLY A 445 -41.78 27.31 -15.65
C GLY A 445 -40.86 28.40 -15.09
N VAL A 446 -41.47 29.29 -14.31
CA VAL A 446 -40.91 30.27 -13.34
C VAL A 446 -39.96 31.34 -13.89
N ASP A 447 -40.41 32.60 -13.87
CA ASP A 447 -39.54 33.79 -13.93
C ASP A 447 -38.58 33.72 -12.73
N CYS A 448 -37.42 33.12 -12.95
CA CYS A 448 -36.31 33.05 -12.01
C CYS A 448 -35.14 33.82 -12.64
N PRO A 449 -35.10 35.16 -12.53
CA PRO A 449 -34.13 35.97 -13.26
C PRO A 449 -32.67 35.57 -13.01
N GLY A 450 -32.38 34.93 -11.87
CA GLY A 450 -31.03 34.47 -11.54
C GLY A 450 -30.58 33.15 -12.19
N ASP A 451 -31.48 32.39 -12.84
CA ASP A 451 -31.12 31.15 -13.56
C ASP A 451 -30.80 31.49 -15.02
N LEU A 452 -29.51 31.63 -15.30
CA LEU A 452 -28.97 32.12 -16.56
C LEU A 452 -28.66 30.98 -17.53
N ASP A 453 -28.53 29.75 -17.04
CA ASP A 453 -28.29 28.56 -17.86
C ASP A 453 -29.54 27.70 -18.10
N GLY A 454 -30.66 28.03 -17.44
CA GLY A 454 -31.97 27.42 -17.61
C GLY A 454 -32.06 26.04 -16.97
N SER A 455 -31.31 25.82 -15.88
CA SER A 455 -31.23 24.53 -15.19
C SER A 455 -32.35 24.30 -14.18
N GLY A 456 -33.14 25.32 -13.85
CA GLY A 456 -34.17 25.30 -12.81
C GLY A 456 -33.65 25.58 -11.40
N ASP A 457 -32.35 25.88 -11.25
CA ASP A 457 -31.69 26.22 -9.99
C ASP A 457 -30.77 27.43 -10.19
N VAL A 458 -30.79 28.41 -9.27
CA VAL A 458 -29.78 29.49 -9.23
C VAL A 458 -28.57 29.03 -8.44
N GLY A 459 -27.46 28.76 -9.13
CA GLY A 459 -26.29 28.12 -8.55
C GLY A 459 -24.95 28.70 -8.98
N PHE A 460 -23.91 27.87 -8.83
CA PHE A 460 -22.54 28.29 -9.09
C PHE A 460 -22.30 28.59 -10.57
N THR A 461 -23.01 27.92 -11.48
CA THR A 461 -22.88 28.14 -12.92
C THR A 461 -23.42 29.51 -13.32
N ASP A 462 -24.54 29.96 -12.74
CA ASP A 462 -25.12 31.29 -12.98
C ASP A 462 -24.25 32.41 -12.42
N LEU A 463 -23.68 32.18 -11.24
CA LEU A 463 -22.71 33.09 -10.66
C LEU A 463 -21.49 33.30 -11.58
N LEU A 464 -21.01 32.22 -12.22
CA LEU A 464 -19.92 32.32 -13.18
C LEU A 464 -20.33 33.08 -14.44
N ALA A 465 -21.56 32.95 -14.91
CA ALA A 465 -22.05 33.71 -16.06
C ALA A 465 -21.99 35.23 -15.81
N VAL A 466 -22.48 35.69 -14.64
CA VAL A 466 -22.42 37.11 -14.24
C VAL A 466 -20.96 37.60 -14.13
N LEU A 467 -20.08 36.81 -13.48
CA LEU A 467 -18.68 37.20 -13.32
C LEU A 467 -17.90 37.20 -14.65
N ALA A 468 -18.25 36.32 -15.58
CA ALA A 468 -17.61 36.25 -16.89
C ALA A 468 -17.99 37.43 -17.80
N ARG A 469 -19.13 38.10 -17.53
CA ARG A 469 -19.67 39.18 -18.37
C ARG A 469 -19.60 40.58 -17.74
N TRP A 470 -18.75 40.78 -16.76
CA TRP A 470 -18.62 42.04 -16.02
C TRP A 470 -18.38 43.28 -16.90
N GLY A 471 -19.18 44.34 -16.68
CA GLY A 471 -19.13 45.61 -17.41
C GLY A 471 -20.27 45.82 -18.40
N VAL A 472 -20.10 46.75 -19.35
CA VAL A 472 -21.19 47.21 -20.26
C VAL A 472 -21.81 46.06 -21.04
N CYS A 473 -23.13 45.94 -20.91
CA CYS A 473 -23.90 44.87 -21.49
C CYS A 473 -25.37 45.28 -21.66
N VAL A 474 -25.72 45.80 -22.84
CA VAL A 474 -27.09 46.26 -23.11
C VAL A 474 -27.92 45.10 -23.67
N GLY A 475 -28.88 44.63 -22.87
CA GLY A 475 -29.86 43.61 -23.26
C GLY A 475 -29.32 42.19 -23.27
N CYS A 476 -28.31 41.89 -22.44
CA CYS A 476 -27.87 40.53 -22.20
C CYS A 476 -28.57 39.92 -20.97
N PRO A 477 -28.63 38.58 -20.86
CA PRO A 477 -29.25 37.91 -19.74
C PRO A 477 -28.63 38.25 -18.38
N GLU A 478 -27.34 38.58 -18.33
CA GLU A 478 -26.61 38.84 -17.08
C GLU A 478 -26.86 40.24 -16.47
N ASP A 479 -27.53 41.15 -17.19
CA ASP A 479 -27.97 42.49 -16.72
C ASP A 479 -29.38 42.36 -16.13
N LEU A 480 -29.45 41.90 -14.88
CA LEU A 480 -30.67 41.49 -14.19
C LEU A 480 -31.49 42.68 -13.70
N ASP A 481 -30.86 43.82 -13.46
CA ASP A 481 -31.54 45.05 -13.06
C ASP A 481 -31.86 46.00 -14.23
N GLY A 482 -31.39 45.67 -15.44
CA GLY A 482 -31.64 46.40 -16.67
C GLY A 482 -30.95 47.77 -16.72
N SER A 483 -29.86 47.93 -15.98
CA SER A 483 -29.09 49.17 -15.91
C SER A 483 -28.22 49.43 -17.15
N GLY A 484 -28.01 48.40 -17.97
CA GLY A 484 -27.15 48.42 -19.15
C GLY A 484 -25.68 48.03 -18.88
N ASP A 485 -25.36 47.62 -17.65
CA ASP A 485 -24.05 47.19 -17.19
C ASP A 485 -24.20 45.97 -16.25
N VAL A 486 -23.41 44.90 -16.46
CA VAL A 486 -23.33 43.77 -15.50
C VAL A 486 -22.36 44.14 -14.40
N GLY A 487 -22.85 44.24 -13.16
CA GLY A 487 -22.05 44.69 -12.03
C GLY A 487 -22.47 44.10 -10.69
N PHE A 488 -22.14 44.84 -9.64
CA PHE A 488 -22.35 44.36 -8.28
C PHE A 488 -23.83 44.16 -7.93
N THR A 489 -24.73 44.92 -8.56
CA THR A 489 -26.18 44.77 -8.32
C THR A 489 -26.70 43.46 -8.90
N ASP A 490 -26.25 43.06 -10.10
CA ASP A 490 -26.63 41.79 -10.73
C ASP A 490 -26.05 40.58 -9.99
N LEU A 491 -24.81 40.71 -9.49
CA LEU A 491 -24.21 39.71 -8.61
C LEU A 491 -25.07 39.47 -7.36
N LEU A 492 -25.59 40.55 -6.76
CA LEU A 492 -26.46 40.42 -5.60
C LEU A 492 -27.82 39.82 -5.95
N ALA A 493 -28.34 40.05 -7.16
CA ALA A 493 -29.58 39.45 -7.61
C ALA A 493 -29.47 37.92 -7.70
N VAL A 494 -28.39 37.39 -8.30
CA VAL A 494 -28.10 35.94 -8.34
C VAL A 494 -27.95 35.35 -6.93
N LEU A 495 -27.20 36.02 -6.04
CA LEU A 495 -27.00 35.52 -4.68
C LEU A 495 -28.27 35.59 -3.81
N ALA A 496 -29.20 36.50 -4.12
CA ALA A 496 -30.44 36.67 -3.38
C ALA A 496 -31.46 35.56 -3.66
N THR A 497 -31.35 34.89 -4.81
CA THR A 497 -32.28 33.83 -5.25
C THR A 497 -31.63 32.46 -5.29
N TRP A 498 -30.53 32.26 -4.55
CA TRP A 498 -29.74 31.02 -4.58
C TRP A 498 -30.55 29.77 -4.18
N GLY A 499 -30.50 28.74 -5.02
CA GLY A 499 -31.24 27.49 -4.85
C GLY A 499 -32.31 27.27 -5.94
N PRO A 500 -33.20 26.29 -5.75
CA PRO A 500 -34.24 25.95 -6.73
C PRO A 500 -35.20 27.10 -7.01
N CYS A 501 -35.59 27.22 -8.28
CA CYS A 501 -36.60 28.15 -8.72
C CYS A 501 -37.99 27.57 -8.39
N ASP A 502 -38.56 27.97 -7.25
CA ASP A 502 -39.87 27.55 -6.72
C ASP A 502 -41.05 28.44 -7.18
#